data_AF-A0AAE6CBD4-F1
#
_entry.id   AF-A0AAE6CBD4-F1
#
_cell.length_a   1.000
_cell.length_b   1.000
_cell.length_c   1.000
_cell.angle_alpha   90.00
_cell.angle_beta   90.00
_cell.angle_gamma   90.00
#
_symmetry.space_group_name_H-M   'P 1'
#
loop_
_entity.id
_entity.type
_entity.pdbx_description
1 polymer ?
#
loop_
_entity_poly.entity_id
_entity_poly.type
_entity_poly.pdbx_seq_one_letter_code
_entity_poly.pdbx_strand_id
1 'polypeptide(L)'
;MNHLLIGLEDKTQHILDCAEPGALLIDDGGPLTEQFIERFRPRVFDPEKHSFNPLAQRTVRQMRDFAAILYDGKEHLMTYRDGRRALTQMLLQATKIDDLPLIKHVGYPEARATMNDLLLSPTLSRVLCGEPNFTFDITVVARLDRAKLGDFDAFVLAGLLAGQANGQVIIPDFGFYGRDLHRALIRQNRLIAGVNRLAELPALQHILLTIKDKVPAGCVFEDAELLAKYAKLKPGDVGYSDFVWRAMA
;
A
#
# COMPACT_ATOMS: atom_id res chain seq x y z
N MET A 1 -1.53 -2.38 -15.94
CA MET A 1 -3.01 -2.51 -15.77
C MET A 1 -3.35 -2.85 -14.30
N ASN A 2 -4.61 -2.71 -13.85
CA ASN A 2 -4.99 -3.17 -12.50
C ASN A 2 -5.21 -4.69 -12.50
N HIS A 3 -4.75 -5.38 -11.47
CA HIS A 3 -5.02 -6.79 -11.23
C HIS A 3 -5.46 -7.01 -9.78
N LEU A 4 -6.45 -7.86 -9.58
CA LEU A 4 -6.91 -8.28 -8.26
C LEU A 4 -6.77 -9.79 -8.13
N LEU A 5 -5.89 -10.23 -7.24
CA LEU A 5 -5.56 -11.63 -7.01
C LEU A 5 -6.13 -12.01 -5.64
N ILE A 6 -7.03 -13.00 -5.59
CA ILE A 6 -7.83 -13.29 -4.38
C ILE A 6 -7.66 -14.75 -3.99
N GLY A 7 -7.48 -15.00 -2.70
CA GLY A 7 -7.48 -16.33 -2.10
C GLY A 7 -6.12 -16.68 -1.50
N LEU A 8 -6.01 -17.90 -0.97
CA LEU A 8 -4.89 -18.32 -0.12
C LEU A 8 -3.73 -18.96 -0.87
N GLU A 9 -3.92 -19.31 -2.13
CA GLU A 9 -2.88 -19.98 -2.90
C GLU A 9 -1.76 -19.03 -3.36
N ASP A 10 -0.67 -19.64 -3.83
CA ASP A 10 0.46 -18.91 -4.37
C ASP A 10 0.09 -18.19 -5.68
N LYS A 11 0.25 -16.88 -5.64
CA LYS A 11 -0.07 -15.95 -6.74
C LYS A 11 1.19 -15.46 -7.47
N THR A 12 2.36 -15.97 -7.10
CA THR A 12 3.68 -15.48 -7.52
C THR A 12 3.82 -15.39 -9.04
N GLN A 13 3.52 -16.49 -9.75
CA GLN A 13 3.70 -16.53 -11.20
C GLN A 13 2.85 -15.47 -11.92
N HIS A 14 1.60 -15.31 -11.50
CA HIS A 14 0.71 -14.31 -12.08
C HIS A 14 1.20 -12.88 -11.82
N ILE A 15 1.71 -12.59 -10.61
CA ILE A 15 2.30 -11.29 -10.30
C ILE A 15 3.49 -11.02 -11.23
N LEU A 16 4.38 -11.99 -11.42
CA LEU A 16 5.55 -11.85 -12.29
C LEU A 16 5.18 -11.63 -13.76
N ASP A 17 4.11 -12.27 -14.23
CA ASP A 17 3.66 -12.15 -15.62
C ASP A 17 2.93 -10.83 -15.92
N CYS A 18 2.29 -10.23 -14.92
CA CYS A 18 1.59 -8.95 -15.06
C CYS A 18 2.43 -7.73 -14.65
N ALA A 19 3.61 -7.94 -14.06
CA ALA A 19 4.50 -6.87 -13.63
C ALA A 19 5.14 -6.15 -14.83
N GLU A 20 5.03 -4.82 -14.83
CA GLU A 20 5.60 -3.95 -15.86
C GLU A 20 6.95 -3.35 -15.39
N PRO A 21 7.88 -3.01 -16.30
CA PRO A 21 9.10 -2.27 -15.94
C PRO A 21 8.78 -0.93 -15.25
N GLY A 22 9.59 -0.53 -14.27
CA GLY A 22 9.33 0.65 -13.44
C GLY A 22 8.31 0.40 -12.33
N ALA A 23 7.91 -0.85 -12.08
CA ALA A 23 7.04 -1.20 -10.97
C ALA A 23 7.74 -1.09 -9.60
N LEU A 24 6.94 -0.84 -8.57
CA LEU A 24 7.31 -0.99 -7.16
C LEU A 24 6.64 -2.25 -6.62
N LEU A 25 7.43 -3.23 -6.18
CA LEU A 25 6.96 -4.35 -5.36
C LEU A 25 7.16 -4.02 -3.88
N ILE A 26 6.11 -4.19 -3.07
CA ILE A 26 6.16 -4.07 -1.61
C ILE A 26 5.83 -5.45 -1.03
N ASP A 27 6.82 -6.10 -0.42
CA ASP A 27 6.70 -7.47 0.09
C ASP A 27 7.65 -7.69 1.29
N ASP A 28 7.36 -8.72 2.08
CA ASP A 28 8.10 -9.01 3.33
C ASP A 28 9.48 -9.69 3.07
N GLY A 29 9.81 -10.01 1.82
CA GLY A 29 11.09 -10.63 1.45
C GLY A 29 11.01 -12.14 1.25
N GLY A 30 9.88 -12.66 0.79
CA GLY A 30 9.66 -14.08 0.53
C GLY A 30 10.11 -14.58 -0.86
N PRO A 31 9.66 -15.77 -1.29
CA PRO A 31 10.00 -16.36 -2.59
C PRO A 31 9.64 -15.47 -3.79
N LEU A 32 8.51 -14.75 -3.72
CA LEU A 32 8.12 -13.78 -4.73
C LEU A 32 9.15 -12.66 -4.88
N THR A 33 9.65 -12.11 -3.76
CA THR A 33 10.69 -11.08 -3.78
C THR A 33 11.94 -11.57 -4.51
N GLU A 34 12.41 -12.78 -4.20
CA GLU A 34 13.62 -13.33 -4.84
C GLU A 34 13.42 -13.59 -6.34
N GLN A 35 12.29 -14.18 -6.74
CA GLN A 35 11.97 -14.40 -8.16
C GLN A 35 11.78 -13.08 -8.93
N PHE A 36 11.20 -12.07 -8.29
CA PHE A 36 11.05 -10.75 -8.88
C PHE A 36 12.42 -10.08 -9.07
N ILE A 37 13.34 -10.25 -8.11
CA ILE A 37 14.71 -9.75 -8.22
C ILE A 37 15.44 -10.41 -9.40
N GLU A 38 15.32 -11.73 -9.54
CA GLU A 38 15.92 -12.49 -10.63
C GLU A 38 15.41 -12.03 -12.00
N ARG A 39 14.08 -11.87 -12.13
CA ARG A 39 13.41 -11.53 -13.39
C ARG A 39 13.64 -10.09 -13.84
N PHE A 40 13.52 -9.12 -12.92
CA PHE A 40 13.49 -7.69 -13.26
C PHE A 40 14.76 -6.93 -12.89
N ARG A 41 15.68 -7.53 -12.14
CA ARG A 41 16.91 -6.88 -11.61
C ARG A 41 16.65 -5.49 -11.02
N PRO A 42 15.67 -5.36 -10.10
CA PRO A 42 15.25 -4.11 -9.53
C PRO A 42 16.29 -3.55 -8.55
N ARG A 43 16.14 -2.29 -8.18
CA ARG A 43 16.82 -1.76 -7.00
C ARG A 43 16.10 -2.23 -5.74
N VAL A 44 16.84 -2.73 -4.76
CA VAL A 44 16.27 -3.20 -3.50
C VAL A 44 16.34 -2.10 -2.47
N PHE A 45 15.17 -1.62 -2.03
CA PHE A 45 15.03 -0.76 -0.87
C PHE A 45 15.07 -1.60 0.40
N ASP A 46 15.87 -1.14 1.36
CA ASP A 46 16.20 -1.82 2.61
C ASP A 46 16.19 -0.76 3.72
N PRO A 47 15.20 -0.77 4.64
CA PRO A 47 15.07 0.24 5.69
C PRO A 47 16.26 0.36 6.64
N GLU A 48 17.15 -0.64 6.68
CA GLU A 48 18.36 -0.57 7.51
C GLU A 48 19.48 0.24 6.85
N LYS A 49 19.47 0.34 5.52
CA LYS A 49 20.56 0.94 4.72
C LYS A 49 20.14 2.19 3.97
N HIS A 50 18.86 2.33 3.69
CA HIS A 50 18.35 3.32 2.75
C HIS A 50 17.46 4.36 3.43
N SER A 51 17.57 5.58 2.92
CA SER A 51 16.81 6.76 3.32
C SER A 51 16.36 7.49 2.07
N PHE A 52 15.17 8.08 2.13
CA PHE A 52 14.63 8.90 1.06
C PHE A 52 13.97 10.14 1.64
N ASN A 53 13.87 11.20 0.85
CA ASN A 53 13.19 12.41 1.27
C ASN A 53 11.68 12.30 0.95
N PRO A 54 10.79 12.08 1.95
CA PRO A 54 9.35 12.02 1.69
C PRO A 54 8.77 13.38 1.25
N LEU A 55 9.51 14.47 1.46
CA LEU A 55 9.15 15.84 1.06
C LEU A 55 9.76 16.24 -0.30
N ALA A 56 10.34 15.31 -1.07
CA ALA A 56 10.95 15.61 -2.37
C ALA A 56 9.93 16.18 -3.36
N GLN A 57 8.69 15.67 -3.33
CA GLN A 57 7.57 16.17 -4.12
C GLN A 57 6.53 16.78 -3.18
N ARG A 58 6.60 18.10 -2.96
CA ARG A 58 5.72 18.82 -2.02
C ARG A 58 4.37 19.18 -2.64
N THR A 59 3.66 18.21 -3.19
CA THR A 59 2.29 18.47 -3.65
C THR A 59 1.32 18.39 -2.48
N VAL A 60 0.26 19.21 -2.49
CA VAL A 60 -0.82 19.16 -1.49
C VAL A 60 -1.40 17.76 -1.37
N ARG A 61 -1.51 17.03 -2.49
CA ARG A 61 -1.98 15.65 -2.52
C ARG A 61 -1.05 14.72 -1.74
N GLN A 62 0.26 14.72 -2.04
CA GLN A 62 1.21 13.83 -1.36
C GLN A 62 1.32 14.12 0.13
N MET A 63 1.29 15.40 0.54
CA MET A 63 1.33 15.75 1.96
C MET A 63 0.05 15.33 2.70
N ARG A 64 -1.10 15.36 2.02
CA ARG A 64 -2.37 14.84 2.56
C ARG A 64 -2.34 13.31 2.67
N ASP A 65 -1.78 12.63 1.68
CA ASP A 65 -1.66 11.18 1.67
C ASP A 65 -0.69 10.72 2.78
N PHE A 66 0.44 11.42 2.95
CA PHE A 66 1.36 11.22 4.08
C PHE A 66 0.61 11.35 5.42
N ALA A 67 -0.11 12.45 5.63
CA ALA A 67 -0.86 12.64 6.86
C ALA A 67 -1.97 11.58 7.03
N ALA A 68 -2.62 11.15 5.95
CA ALA A 68 -3.64 10.11 6.03
C ALA A 68 -3.08 8.76 6.49
N ILE A 69 -1.85 8.41 6.08
CA ILE A 69 -1.17 7.17 6.54
C ILE A 69 -1.02 7.17 8.06
N LEU A 70 -0.61 8.30 8.66
CA LEU A 70 -0.35 8.37 10.10
C LEU A 70 -1.62 8.41 10.96
N TYR A 71 -2.70 8.94 10.41
CA TYR A 71 -4.00 9.05 11.09
C TYR A 71 -4.97 7.93 10.72
N ASP A 72 -4.48 6.89 10.04
CA ASP A 72 -5.29 5.75 9.62
C ASP A 72 -5.99 5.08 10.82
N GLY A 73 -7.26 4.68 10.62
CA GLY A 73 -8.11 4.08 11.65
C GLY A 73 -8.57 5.02 12.78
N LYS A 74 -8.14 6.28 12.78
CA LYS A 74 -8.45 7.26 13.85
C LYS A 74 -9.40 8.38 13.40
N GLU A 75 -9.99 8.30 12.21
CA GLU A 75 -10.63 9.42 11.54
C GLU A 75 -11.91 9.98 12.20
N HIS A 76 -12.53 9.24 13.13
CA HIS A 76 -13.86 9.58 13.65
C HIS A 76 -13.89 10.60 14.79
N LEU A 77 -12.74 10.93 15.41
CA LEU A 77 -12.69 11.98 16.44
C LEU A 77 -12.23 13.32 15.84
N MET A 78 -12.85 14.41 16.28
CA MET A 78 -12.52 15.77 15.80
C MET A 78 -11.03 16.09 15.96
N THR A 79 -10.42 15.68 17.07
CA THR A 79 -8.99 15.86 17.36
C THR A 79 -8.10 15.29 16.25
N TYR A 80 -8.41 14.10 15.75
CA TYR A 80 -7.64 13.45 14.68
C TYR A 80 -7.88 14.10 13.32
N ARG A 81 -9.10 14.56 13.04
CA ARG A 81 -9.39 15.31 11.80
C ARG A 81 -8.59 16.61 11.73
N ASP A 82 -8.53 17.35 12.82
CA ASP A 82 -7.81 18.62 12.88
C ASP A 82 -6.30 18.41 13.00
N GLY A 83 -5.85 17.34 13.66
CA GLY A 83 -4.46 16.87 13.67
C GLY A 83 -3.96 16.56 12.25
N ARG A 84 -4.70 15.76 11.47
CA ARG A 84 -4.36 15.45 10.07
C ARG A 84 -4.22 16.71 9.20
N ARG A 85 -5.12 17.69 9.37
CA ARG A 85 -5.07 18.97 8.66
C ARG A 85 -3.86 19.80 9.06
N ALA A 86 -3.58 19.89 10.36
CA ALA A 86 -2.40 20.55 10.89
C ALA A 86 -1.12 19.91 10.33
N LEU A 87 -1.01 18.59 10.37
CA LEU A 87 0.14 17.87 9.85
C LEU A 87 0.36 18.14 8.36
N THR A 88 -0.71 18.12 7.56
CA THR A 88 -0.63 18.47 6.12
C THR A 88 -0.03 19.87 5.92
N GLN A 89 -0.48 20.86 6.70
CA GLN A 89 0.03 22.23 6.62
C GLN A 89 1.49 22.35 7.07
N MET A 90 1.88 21.59 8.10
CA MET A 90 3.26 21.51 8.57
C MET A 90 4.16 20.93 7.48
N LEU A 91 3.79 19.80 6.89
CA LEU A 91 4.57 19.12 5.84
C LEU A 91 4.73 19.97 4.57
N LEU A 92 3.72 20.77 4.21
CA LEU A 92 3.80 21.70 3.07
C LEU A 92 4.82 22.82 3.27
N GLN A 93 5.07 23.22 4.53
CA GLN A 93 5.99 24.31 4.88
C GLN A 93 7.38 23.79 5.30
N ALA A 94 7.46 22.53 5.74
CA ALA A 94 8.67 21.94 6.28
C ALA A 94 9.75 21.72 5.20
N THR A 95 11.01 21.89 5.61
CA THR A 95 12.16 21.48 4.81
C THR A 95 12.60 20.05 5.08
N LYS A 96 12.43 19.59 6.32
CA LYS A 96 12.77 18.26 6.81
C LYS A 96 11.67 17.73 7.72
N ILE A 97 11.61 16.42 7.88
CA ILE A 97 10.59 15.74 8.70
C ILE A 97 10.83 15.94 10.21
N ASP A 98 12.09 16.04 10.63
CA ASP A 98 12.50 16.29 12.01
C ASP A 98 12.38 17.75 12.44
N ASP A 99 12.20 18.67 11.49
CA ASP A 99 12.07 20.12 11.71
C ASP A 99 10.77 20.68 11.13
N LEU A 100 9.65 20.26 11.70
CA LEU A 100 8.33 20.76 11.29
C LEU A 100 8.06 22.16 11.89
N PRO A 101 7.57 23.12 11.09
CA PRO A 101 7.32 24.47 11.56
C PRO A 101 6.11 24.55 12.49
N LEU A 102 6.12 25.56 13.37
CA LEU A 102 4.94 25.95 14.14
C LEU A 102 3.88 26.52 13.19
N ILE A 103 2.64 26.04 13.32
CA ILE A 103 1.50 26.58 12.57
C ILE A 103 0.38 27.01 13.50
N LYS A 104 -0.39 28.02 13.07
CA LYS A 104 -1.58 28.50 13.79
C LYS A 104 -2.80 27.63 13.44
N HIS A 105 -2.85 26.41 13.97
CA HIS A 105 -3.96 25.47 13.77
C HIS A 105 -4.30 24.76 15.08
N VAL A 106 -5.60 24.55 15.36
CA VAL A 106 -6.08 23.92 16.60
C VAL A 106 -5.54 22.50 16.82
N GLY A 107 -5.36 21.76 15.72
CA GLY A 107 -4.77 20.42 15.72
C GLY A 107 -3.24 20.36 15.79
N TYR A 108 -2.53 21.49 15.92
CA TYR A 108 -1.06 21.50 15.95
C TYR A 108 -0.45 20.60 17.05
N PRO A 109 -0.93 20.63 18.31
CA PRO A 109 -0.35 19.78 19.36
C PRO A 109 -0.43 18.29 19.03
N GLU A 110 -1.58 17.85 18.49
CA GLU A 110 -1.82 16.48 18.06
C GLU A 110 -0.90 16.08 16.89
N ALA A 111 -0.78 16.94 15.87
CA ALA A 111 0.12 16.72 14.73
C ALA A 111 1.57 16.62 15.17
N ARG A 112 2.00 17.47 16.10
CA ARG A 112 3.36 17.44 16.65
C ARG A 112 3.60 16.18 17.46
N ALA A 113 2.65 15.77 18.31
CA ALA A 113 2.74 14.53 19.08
C ALA A 113 2.83 13.31 18.15
N THR A 114 1.95 13.22 17.14
CA THR A 114 1.96 12.12 16.16
C THR A 114 3.29 12.01 15.43
N MET A 115 3.89 13.14 15.05
CA MET A 115 5.20 13.14 14.38
C MET A 115 6.35 12.82 15.32
N ASN A 116 6.29 13.27 16.58
CA ASN A 116 7.26 12.86 17.58
C ASN A 116 7.19 11.35 17.81
N ASP A 117 5.99 10.78 17.93
CA ASP A 117 5.76 9.35 18.11
C ASP A 117 6.27 8.54 16.91
N LEU A 118 6.03 9.03 15.68
CA LEU A 118 6.58 8.43 14.46
C LEU A 118 8.11 8.32 14.53
N LEU A 119 8.76 9.40 14.95
CA LEU A 119 10.22 9.50 15.00
C LEU A 119 10.84 8.82 16.23
N LEU A 120 10.02 8.31 17.16
CA LEU A 120 10.50 7.40 18.20
C LEU A 120 10.95 6.06 17.62
N SER A 121 10.40 5.63 16.48
CA SER A 121 10.92 4.47 15.76
C SER A 121 12.31 4.80 15.18
N PRO A 122 13.37 4.06 15.56
CA PRO A 122 14.70 4.26 14.99
C PRO A 122 14.74 3.99 13.48
N THR A 123 13.91 3.06 13.00
CA THR A 123 13.81 2.72 11.58
C THR A 123 13.21 3.87 10.80
N LEU A 124 12.02 4.35 11.22
CA LEU A 124 11.33 5.44 10.52
C LEU A 124 12.13 6.74 10.59
N SER A 125 12.73 7.04 11.75
CA SER A 125 13.61 8.19 11.91
C SER A 125 14.81 8.12 10.96
N ARG A 126 15.48 6.97 10.86
CA ARG A 126 16.59 6.77 9.91
C ARG A 126 16.15 6.95 8.46
N VAL A 127 15.06 6.28 8.06
CA VAL A 127 14.60 6.28 6.67
C VAL A 127 14.13 7.66 6.23
N LEU A 128 13.39 8.39 7.08
CA LEU A 128 12.72 9.64 6.72
C LEU A 128 13.56 10.89 6.98
N CYS A 129 14.52 10.84 7.91
CA CYS A 129 15.37 11.98 8.28
C CYS A 129 16.84 11.82 7.84
N GLY A 130 17.26 10.61 7.45
CA GLY A 130 18.59 10.35 6.94
C GLY A 130 18.87 11.07 5.61
N GLU A 131 20.16 11.20 5.27
CA GLU A 131 20.56 11.76 3.97
C GLU A 131 19.98 10.89 2.84
N PRO A 132 19.22 11.46 1.89
CA PRO A 132 18.58 10.66 0.84
C PRO A 132 19.63 9.94 -0.01
N ASN A 133 19.59 8.60 0.01
CA ASN A 133 20.53 7.75 -0.73
C ASN A 133 19.79 6.74 -1.65
N PHE A 134 18.47 6.88 -1.78
CA PHE A 134 17.63 6.01 -2.60
C PHE A 134 16.69 6.81 -3.51
N THR A 135 16.57 6.39 -4.77
CA THR A 135 15.64 6.97 -5.75
C THR A 135 14.73 5.92 -6.39
N PHE A 136 13.55 6.36 -6.83
CA PHE A 136 12.46 5.53 -7.37
C PHE A 136 12.31 5.65 -8.90
N ASP A 137 13.42 5.84 -9.60
CA ASP A 137 13.49 6.08 -11.06
C ASP A 137 13.43 4.81 -11.91
N ILE A 138 13.58 3.64 -11.28
CA ILE A 138 13.59 2.32 -11.94
C ILE A 138 12.65 1.36 -11.21
N THR A 139 12.59 0.10 -11.66
CA THR A 139 11.89 -0.96 -10.92
C THR A 139 12.50 -1.09 -9.52
N VAL A 140 11.65 -1.08 -8.49
CA VAL A 140 12.05 -1.15 -7.08
C VAL A 140 11.38 -2.33 -6.41
N VAL A 141 12.12 -2.99 -5.52
CA VAL A 141 11.57 -3.92 -4.53
C VAL A 141 11.80 -3.31 -3.15
N ALA A 142 10.73 -3.03 -2.43
CA ALA A 142 10.76 -2.66 -1.03
C ALA A 142 10.60 -3.92 -0.18
N ARG A 143 11.72 -4.37 0.40
CA ARG A 143 11.77 -5.52 1.30
C ARG A 143 11.41 -5.05 2.70
N LEU A 144 10.13 -5.13 3.06
CA LEU A 144 9.60 -4.68 4.34
C LEU A 144 9.31 -5.88 5.25
N ASP A 145 10.37 -6.53 5.73
CA ASP A 145 10.25 -7.68 6.64
C ASP A 145 9.54 -7.28 7.95
N ARG A 146 8.22 -7.49 8.00
CA ARG A 146 7.37 -7.13 9.14
C ARG A 146 7.81 -7.76 10.45
N ALA A 147 8.38 -8.96 10.41
CA ALA A 147 8.85 -9.64 11.62
C ALA A 147 10.04 -8.90 12.25
N LYS A 148 10.82 -8.15 11.46
CA LYS A 148 11.94 -7.33 11.95
C LYS A 148 11.57 -5.88 12.20
N LEU A 149 10.81 -5.28 11.28
CA LEU A 149 10.44 -3.86 11.34
C LEU A 149 9.32 -3.60 12.34
N GLY A 150 8.43 -4.58 12.54
CA GLY A 150 7.14 -4.40 13.17
C GLY A 150 6.09 -3.87 12.20
N ASP A 151 4.83 -4.19 12.50
CA ASP A 151 3.68 -3.89 11.64
C ASP A 151 3.52 -2.39 11.36
N PHE A 152 3.72 -1.55 12.37
CA PHE A 152 3.55 -0.10 12.24
C PHE A 152 4.56 0.50 11.27
N ASP A 153 5.85 0.18 11.43
CA ASP A 153 6.92 0.72 10.58
C ASP A 153 6.76 0.25 9.13
N ALA A 154 6.49 -1.04 8.94
CA ALA A 154 6.25 -1.60 7.61
C ALA A 154 5.02 -0.94 6.95
N PHE A 155 3.93 -0.75 7.69
CA PHE A 155 2.72 -0.09 7.19
C PHE A 155 2.99 1.34 6.73
N VAL A 156 3.67 2.15 7.56
CA VAL A 156 4.00 3.53 7.22
C VAL A 156 4.91 3.58 5.99
N LEU A 157 5.98 2.78 5.97
CA LEU A 157 6.92 2.74 4.86
C LEU A 157 6.22 2.33 3.57
N ALA A 158 5.41 1.27 3.59
CA ALA A 158 4.65 0.81 2.42
C ALA A 158 3.76 1.91 1.84
N GLY A 159 2.99 2.59 2.69
CA GLY A 159 2.11 3.69 2.26
C GLY A 159 2.90 4.85 1.65
N LEU A 160 4.01 5.24 2.26
CA LEU A 160 4.85 6.32 1.75
C LEU A 160 5.51 5.95 0.42
N LEU A 161 6.05 4.74 0.30
CA LEU A 161 6.69 4.23 -0.91
C LEU A 161 5.68 4.14 -2.08
N ALA A 162 4.47 3.62 -1.81
CA ALA A 162 3.39 3.57 -2.79
C ALA A 162 2.99 4.98 -3.28
N GLY A 163 3.03 5.99 -2.42
CA GLY A 163 2.77 7.39 -2.76
C GLY A 163 3.88 8.06 -3.60
N GLN A 164 5.12 7.56 -3.53
CA GLN A 164 6.27 8.07 -4.30
C GLN A 164 6.46 7.35 -5.65
N ALA A 165 5.93 6.13 -5.79
CA ALA A 165 6.03 5.39 -7.04
C ALA A 165 5.28 6.10 -8.18
N ASN A 166 5.90 6.15 -9.36
CA ASN A 166 5.28 6.65 -10.59
C ASN A 166 4.74 5.52 -11.51
N GLY A 167 5.27 4.31 -11.38
CA GLY A 167 4.88 3.13 -12.16
C GLY A 167 3.81 2.26 -11.49
N GLN A 168 3.69 1.02 -11.93
CA GLN A 168 2.79 0.04 -11.30
C GLN A 168 3.20 -0.20 -9.84
N VAL A 169 2.24 -0.38 -8.95
CA VAL A 169 2.46 -0.70 -7.54
C VAL A 169 1.87 -2.08 -7.27
N ILE A 170 2.72 -2.98 -6.78
CA ILE A 170 2.44 -4.39 -6.57
C ILE A 170 2.51 -4.64 -5.07
N ILE A 171 1.39 -5.06 -4.49
CA ILE A 171 1.26 -5.32 -3.07
C ILE A 171 0.58 -6.70 -2.91
N PRO A 172 1.35 -7.77 -2.70
CA PRO A 172 0.83 -9.13 -2.57
C PRO A 172 -0.03 -9.34 -1.32
N ASP A 173 0.28 -8.61 -0.24
CA ASP A 173 -0.52 -8.56 1.00
C ASP A 173 -1.27 -7.22 1.11
N PHE A 174 -2.10 -6.93 0.11
CA PHE A 174 -2.90 -5.71 0.09
C PHE A 174 -3.97 -5.70 1.19
N GLY A 175 -4.32 -6.85 1.77
CA GLY A 175 -5.19 -6.93 2.95
C GLY A 175 -4.61 -6.16 4.15
N PHE A 176 -3.30 -6.28 4.38
CA PHE A 176 -2.61 -5.55 5.44
C PHE A 176 -2.35 -4.08 5.09
N TYR A 177 -1.83 -3.79 3.89
CA TYR A 177 -1.38 -2.45 3.50
C TYR A 177 -2.48 -1.56 2.89
N GLY A 178 -3.55 -2.15 2.35
CA GLY A 178 -4.57 -1.47 1.57
C GLY A 178 -5.39 -0.49 2.40
N ARG A 179 -5.55 0.73 1.89
CA ARG A 179 -6.24 1.87 2.54
C ARG A 179 -6.94 2.75 1.51
N ASP A 180 -7.86 3.60 1.96
CA ASP A 180 -8.65 4.47 1.08
C ASP A 180 -7.80 5.37 0.16
N LEU A 181 -6.61 5.77 0.60
CA LEU A 181 -5.66 6.53 -0.23
C LEU A 181 -5.23 5.77 -1.51
N HIS A 182 -5.20 4.44 -1.47
CA HIS A 182 -4.83 3.58 -2.61
C HIS A 182 -5.89 3.54 -3.71
N ARG A 183 -7.10 4.09 -3.48
CA ARG A 183 -8.12 4.28 -4.54
C ARG A 183 -7.56 5.05 -5.73
N ALA A 184 -6.58 5.93 -5.51
CA ALA A 184 -5.92 6.63 -6.58
C ALA A 184 -5.14 5.71 -7.52
N LEU A 185 -4.48 4.66 -6.99
CA LEU A 185 -3.77 3.67 -7.80
C LEU A 185 -4.73 2.89 -8.69
N ILE A 186 -5.89 2.52 -8.14
CA ILE A 186 -6.96 1.83 -8.89
C ILE A 186 -7.46 2.74 -10.03
N ARG A 187 -7.77 4.01 -9.75
CA ARG A 187 -8.22 4.96 -10.79
C ARG A 187 -7.19 5.18 -11.89
N GLN A 188 -5.91 5.09 -11.56
CA GLN A 188 -4.80 5.26 -12.50
C GLN A 188 -4.43 3.96 -13.24
N ASN A 189 -5.11 2.85 -12.98
CA ASN A 189 -4.82 1.53 -13.57
C ASN A 189 -3.41 0.99 -13.25
N ARG A 190 -2.92 1.26 -12.04
CA ARG A 190 -1.54 0.99 -11.61
C ARG A 190 -1.42 -0.03 -10.48
N LEU A 191 -2.49 -0.67 -10.01
CA LEU A 191 -2.44 -1.54 -8.82
C LEU A 191 -2.48 -3.02 -9.18
N ILE A 192 -1.49 -3.80 -8.73
CA ILE A 192 -1.62 -5.26 -8.56
C ILE A 192 -1.82 -5.52 -7.07
N ALA A 193 -3.03 -5.94 -6.69
CA ALA A 193 -3.40 -6.21 -5.30
C ALA A 193 -3.59 -7.71 -5.10
N GLY A 194 -2.81 -8.30 -4.20
CA GLY A 194 -3.10 -9.62 -3.64
C GLY A 194 -3.87 -9.47 -2.34
N VAL A 195 -4.92 -10.26 -2.17
CA VAL A 195 -5.71 -10.33 -0.93
C VAL A 195 -6.01 -11.78 -0.60
N ASN A 196 -6.00 -12.13 0.67
CA ASN A 196 -6.39 -13.48 1.08
C ASN A 196 -7.91 -13.58 1.15
N ARG A 197 -8.56 -12.54 1.68
CA ARG A 197 -10.01 -12.42 1.75
C ARG A 197 -10.47 -11.01 1.44
N LEU A 198 -11.58 -10.85 0.71
CA LEU A 198 -12.12 -9.51 0.44
C LEU A 198 -12.61 -8.80 1.71
N ALA A 199 -12.97 -9.56 2.74
CA ALA A 199 -13.38 -9.04 4.04
C ALA A 199 -12.26 -8.31 4.80
N GLU A 200 -10.98 -8.47 4.42
CA GLU A 200 -9.84 -7.75 4.99
C GLU A 200 -9.91 -6.25 4.67
N LEU A 201 -10.61 -5.87 3.59
CA LEU A 201 -10.65 -4.50 3.09
C LEU A 201 -12.09 -4.00 2.88
N PRO A 202 -12.90 -3.87 3.95
CA PRO A 202 -14.32 -3.52 3.82
C PRO A 202 -14.53 -2.17 3.11
N ALA A 203 -13.67 -1.18 3.35
CA ALA A 203 -13.77 0.13 2.72
C ALA A 203 -13.44 0.10 1.20
N LEU A 204 -12.60 -0.85 0.76
CA LEU A 204 -12.13 -0.95 -0.62
C LEU A 204 -12.79 -2.09 -1.41
N GLN A 205 -13.53 -2.99 -0.76
CA GLN A 205 -14.08 -4.20 -1.37
C GLN A 205 -14.82 -3.90 -2.69
N HIS A 206 -15.75 -2.94 -2.67
CA HIS A 206 -16.52 -2.59 -3.87
C HIS A 206 -15.65 -2.08 -5.01
N ILE A 207 -14.68 -1.21 -4.73
CA ILE A 207 -13.84 -0.63 -5.78
C ILE A 207 -12.87 -1.68 -6.33
N LEU A 208 -12.36 -2.58 -5.49
CA LEU A 208 -11.54 -3.71 -5.93
C LEU A 208 -12.35 -4.65 -6.85
N LEU A 209 -13.60 -4.94 -6.52
CA LEU A 209 -14.45 -5.79 -7.37
C LEU A 209 -14.78 -5.16 -8.74
N THR A 210 -14.54 -3.86 -8.94
CA THR A 210 -14.66 -3.24 -10.27
C THR A 210 -13.51 -3.57 -11.23
N ILE A 211 -12.40 -4.15 -10.74
CA ILE A 211 -11.09 -4.23 -11.44
C ILE A 211 -11.03 -5.02 -12.76
N LYS A 212 -12.06 -5.45 -13.48
CA LYS A 212 -11.91 -6.35 -14.68
C LYS A 212 -11.05 -7.62 -14.43
N ASP A 213 -9.72 -7.56 -14.48
CA ASP A 213 -8.79 -8.68 -14.31
C ASP A 213 -8.73 -9.16 -12.87
N LYS A 214 -9.48 -10.24 -12.60
CA LYS A 214 -9.55 -10.90 -11.30
C LYS A 214 -9.06 -12.31 -11.44
N VAL A 215 -8.16 -12.72 -10.55
CA VAL A 215 -7.63 -14.07 -10.50
C VAL A 215 -8.00 -14.67 -9.15
N PRO A 216 -9.02 -15.53 -9.10
CA PRO A 216 -9.25 -16.35 -7.92
C PRO A 216 -8.19 -17.48 -7.87
N ALA A 217 -7.67 -17.77 -6.68
CA ALA A 217 -6.75 -18.87 -6.42
C ALA A 217 -6.91 -19.34 -4.96
N GLY A 218 -7.61 -20.46 -4.73
CA GLY A 218 -7.96 -20.94 -3.39
C GLY A 218 -8.78 -19.94 -2.56
N CYS A 219 -9.83 -19.38 -3.16
CA CYS A 219 -10.77 -18.49 -2.47
C CYS A 219 -11.62 -19.24 -1.43
N VAL A 220 -12.05 -18.54 -0.38
CA VAL A 220 -13.16 -19.02 0.45
C VAL A 220 -14.47 -18.96 -0.35
N PHE A 221 -15.45 -19.77 0.05
CA PHE A 221 -16.72 -19.89 -0.66
C PHE A 221 -17.41 -18.53 -0.85
N GLU A 222 -17.44 -17.70 0.20
CA GLU A 222 -18.09 -16.39 0.17
C GLU A 222 -17.46 -15.44 -0.88
N ASP A 223 -16.14 -15.47 -1.00
CA ASP A 223 -15.41 -14.66 -1.99
C ASP A 223 -15.62 -15.22 -3.40
N ALA A 224 -15.61 -16.54 -3.57
CA ALA A 224 -15.86 -17.19 -4.85
C ALA A 224 -17.28 -16.89 -5.37
N GLU A 225 -18.30 -16.94 -4.51
CA GLU A 225 -19.66 -16.55 -4.86
C GLU A 225 -19.77 -15.08 -5.26
N LEU A 226 -19.08 -14.20 -4.52
CA LEU A 226 -19.06 -12.77 -4.81
C LEU A 226 -18.42 -12.49 -6.17
N LEU A 227 -17.31 -13.17 -6.48
CA LEU A 227 -16.65 -13.07 -7.78
C LEU A 227 -17.55 -13.57 -8.92
N ALA A 228 -18.25 -14.70 -8.73
CA ALA A 228 -19.20 -15.22 -9.71
C ALA A 228 -20.33 -14.22 -10.01
N LYS A 229 -20.86 -13.55 -8.97
CA LYS A 229 -21.88 -12.49 -9.12
C LYS A 229 -21.35 -11.31 -9.94
N TYR A 230 -20.11 -10.87 -9.70
CA TYR A 230 -19.48 -9.80 -10.49
C TYR A 230 -19.12 -10.22 -11.92
N ALA A 231 -18.93 -11.52 -12.16
CA ALA A 231 -18.83 -12.12 -13.49
C ALA A 231 -20.19 -12.29 -14.19
N LYS A 232 -21.30 -11.88 -13.54
CA LYS A 232 -22.69 -12.00 -14.02
C LYS A 232 -23.17 -13.44 -14.21
N LEU A 233 -22.57 -14.39 -13.49
CA LEU A 233 -23.02 -15.77 -13.44
C LEU A 233 -24.19 -15.90 -12.45
N LYS A 234 -25.22 -16.67 -12.81
CA LYS A 234 -26.41 -16.83 -11.97
C LYS A 234 -26.32 -18.09 -11.11
N PRO A 235 -26.63 -18.02 -9.81
CA PRO A 235 -26.75 -19.21 -8.98
C PRO A 235 -27.71 -20.23 -9.59
N GLY A 236 -27.32 -21.50 -9.60
CA GLY A 236 -28.07 -22.59 -10.21
C GLY A 236 -27.69 -22.94 -11.65
N ASP A 237 -26.93 -22.09 -12.34
CA ASP A 237 -26.36 -22.43 -13.65
C ASP A 237 -25.08 -23.26 -13.48
N VAL A 238 -24.83 -24.22 -14.39
CA VAL A 238 -23.59 -25.04 -14.39
C VAL A 238 -22.35 -24.14 -14.42
N GLY A 239 -22.39 -23.05 -15.19
CA GLY A 239 -21.28 -22.09 -15.26
C GLY A 239 -20.99 -21.37 -13.93
N TYR A 240 -21.99 -21.17 -13.08
CA TYR A 240 -21.79 -20.61 -11.73
C TYR A 240 -21.08 -21.61 -10.84
N SER A 241 -21.60 -22.84 -10.77
CA SER A 241 -21.02 -23.90 -9.93
C SER A 241 -19.59 -24.23 -10.36
N ASP A 242 -19.33 -24.32 -11.66
CA ASP A 242 -17.99 -24.57 -12.20
C ASP A 242 -17.01 -23.44 -11.85
N PHE A 243 -17.46 -22.18 -11.94
CA PHE A 243 -16.63 -21.04 -11.58
C PHE A 243 -16.29 -21.04 -10.09
N VAL A 244 -17.29 -21.20 -9.23
CA VAL A 244 -17.11 -21.22 -7.77
C VAL A 244 -16.17 -22.35 -7.38
N TRP A 245 -16.38 -23.55 -7.93
CA TRP A 245 -15.53 -24.71 -7.63
C TRP A 245 -14.07 -24.48 -8.06
N ARG A 246 -13.85 -23.94 -9.26
CA ARG A 246 -12.50 -23.61 -9.74
C ARG A 246 -11.83 -22.46 -8.98
N ALA A 247 -12.61 -21.51 -8.48
CA ALA A 247 -12.08 -20.40 -7.71
C ALA A 247 -11.62 -20.83 -6.30
N MET A 248 -12.21 -21.90 -5.77
CA MET A 248 -11.88 -22.47 -4.46
C MET A 248 -10.78 -23.54 -4.54
N ALA A 249 -10.65 -24.20 -5.70
CA ALA A 249 -9.58 -25.14 -6.01
C ALA A 249 -8.28 -24.41 -6.32
#